data_AF-A0A178LFF9-F1
#
_entry.id   AF-A0A178LFF9-F1
#
_cell.length_a   1.000
_cell.length_b   1.000
_cell.length_c   1.000
_cell.angle_alpha   90.00
_cell.angle_beta   90.00
_cell.angle_gamma   90.00
#
_symmetry.space_group_name_H-M   'P 1'
#
loop_
_entity.id
_entity.type
_entity.pdbx_description
1 polymer ?
#
loop_
_entity_poly.entity_id
_entity_poly.type
_entity_poly.pdbx_seq_one_letter_code
_entity_poly.pdbx_strand_id
1 'polypeptide(L)'
;MRRDMELIRVIMLKLEDWDKSPSSIISSPDIGEDFPIEGFTPEQVEYHYKLIVDKGWIDTGGFPVRFGYFYFRALTDEGHDFVDSVRDEEVWAMTRDGAKKAGTFTLDLLGQLAKGFAKKQIEKHTGIEL
;
A
#
# COMPACT_ATOMS: atom_id res chain seq x y z
N MET A 1 -15.36 8.52 -1.83
CA MET A 1 -14.52 9.26 -0.86
C MET A 1 -13.28 9.77 -1.59
N ARG A 2 -12.47 10.66 -1.00
CA ARG A 2 -11.22 11.11 -1.62
C ARG A 2 -10.11 10.10 -1.30
N ARG A 3 -9.28 9.77 -2.29
CA ARG A 3 -8.09 8.93 -2.07
C ARG A 3 -7.08 9.65 -1.16
N ASP A 4 -6.63 8.92 -0.15
CA ASP A 4 -5.58 9.24 0.80
C ASP A 4 -4.45 8.22 0.64
N MET A 5 -3.25 8.74 0.41
CA MET A 5 -2.08 7.94 0.10
C MET A 5 -1.35 7.46 1.34
N GLU A 6 -1.45 8.19 2.45
CA GLU A 6 -0.93 7.72 3.73
C GLU A 6 -1.71 6.48 4.15
N LEU A 7 -3.04 6.52 4.02
CA LEU A 7 -3.88 5.37 4.34
C LEU A 7 -3.58 4.16 3.45
N ILE A 8 -3.35 4.35 2.14
CA ILE A 8 -2.94 3.25 1.25
C ILE A 8 -1.60 2.64 1.70
N ARG A 9 -0.60 3.47 2.02
CA ARG A 9 0.69 2.99 2.54
C ARG A 9 0.49 2.16 3.81
N VAL A 10 -0.24 2.70 4.78
CA VAL A 10 -0.45 2.04 6.07
C VAL A 10 -1.22 0.74 5.92
N ILE A 11 -2.26 0.69 5.06
CA ILE A 11 -2.98 -0.56 4.77
C ILE A 11 -2.01 -1.57 4.15
N MET A 12 -1.25 -1.20 3.13
CA MET A 12 -0.34 -2.12 2.43
C MET A 12 0.74 -2.69 3.35
N LEU A 13 1.37 -1.85 4.18
CA LEU A 13 2.35 -2.30 5.18
C LEU A 13 1.72 -3.26 6.20
N LYS A 14 0.52 -2.93 6.70
CA LYS A 14 -0.18 -3.78 7.66
C LYS A 14 -0.66 -5.10 7.04
N LEU A 15 -1.04 -5.11 5.76
CA LEU A 15 -1.39 -6.34 5.04
C LEU A 15 -0.18 -7.26 4.87
N GLU A 16 1.00 -6.70 4.59
CA GLU A 16 2.25 -7.47 4.54
C GLU A 16 2.53 -8.16 5.88
N ASP A 17 2.40 -7.43 7.00
CA ASP A 17 2.56 -8.01 8.35
C ASP A 17 1.48 -9.07 8.66
N TRP A 18 0.34 -9.01 7.97
CA TRP A 18 -0.77 -9.94 8.16
C TRP A 18 -0.62 -11.21 7.30
N ASP A 19 0.26 -11.22 6.31
CA ASP A 19 0.52 -12.38 5.47
C ASP A 19 1.32 -13.44 6.25
N LYS A 20 0.59 -14.36 6.90
CA LYS A 20 1.18 -15.38 7.78
C LYS A 20 1.50 -16.69 7.08
N SER A 21 0.91 -16.97 5.91
CA SER A 21 1.07 -18.26 5.25
C SER A 21 0.59 -18.22 3.79
N PRO A 22 1.37 -18.76 2.84
CA PRO A 22 1.05 -18.76 1.39
C PRO A 22 -0.26 -19.46 1.01
N SER A 23 -0.88 -20.21 1.91
CA SER A 23 -2.09 -20.99 1.65
C SER A 23 -3.30 -20.56 2.48
N SER A 24 -3.16 -19.51 3.29
CA SER A 24 -4.25 -19.00 4.13
C SER A 24 -5.03 -17.91 3.39
N ILE A 25 -6.34 -17.90 3.58
CA ILE A 25 -7.20 -16.77 3.19
C ILE A 25 -7.74 -16.20 4.48
N ILE A 26 -7.38 -14.95 4.76
CA ILE A 26 -7.93 -14.19 5.88
C ILE A 26 -9.27 -13.64 5.42
N SER A 27 -10.32 -13.96 6.17
CA SER A 27 -11.64 -13.38 5.98
C SER A 27 -12.05 -12.63 7.24
N SER A 28 -12.45 -11.37 7.10
CA SER A 28 -12.92 -10.52 8.20
C SER A 28 -14.32 -10.00 7.87
N PRO A 29 -15.35 -10.29 8.69
CA PRO A 29 -16.70 -9.77 8.52
C PRO A 29 -16.86 -8.31 9.00
N ASP A 30 -15.84 -7.73 9.66
CA ASP A 30 -15.82 -6.31 10.00
C ASP A 30 -14.39 -5.78 9.93
N ILE A 31 -14.06 -5.10 8.83
CA ILE A 31 -12.73 -4.51 8.63
C ILE A 31 -12.39 -3.45 9.70
N GLY A 32 -13.40 -2.80 10.27
CA GLY A 32 -13.23 -1.78 11.30
C GLY A 32 -12.76 -2.38 12.63
N GLU A 33 -13.25 -3.56 12.98
CA GLU A 33 -12.87 -4.27 14.21
C GLU A 33 -11.62 -5.15 14.01
N ASP A 34 -11.55 -5.90 12.91
CA ASP A 34 -10.48 -6.88 12.68
C ASP A 34 -9.21 -6.24 12.08
N PHE A 35 -9.34 -5.10 11.40
CA PHE A 35 -8.24 -4.39 10.75
C PHE A 35 -8.24 -2.87 11.05
N PRO A 36 -8.28 -2.45 12.33
CA PRO A 36 -8.33 -1.03 12.68
C PRO A 36 -7.05 -0.29 12.27
N ILE A 37 -7.18 0.89 11.69
CA ILE A 37 -6.07 1.79 11.38
C ILE A 37 -6.27 3.07 12.20
N GLU A 38 -5.28 3.40 13.03
CA GLU A 38 -5.35 4.60 13.87
C GLU A 38 -5.54 5.87 13.03
N GLY A 39 -6.47 6.74 13.45
CA GLY A 39 -6.76 8.00 12.77
C GLY A 39 -7.69 7.91 11.57
N PHE A 40 -8.18 6.72 11.20
CA PHE A 40 -9.09 6.53 10.08
C PHE A 40 -10.35 5.75 10.48
N THR A 41 -11.49 6.10 9.87
CA THR A 41 -12.75 5.37 10.09
C THR A 41 -12.78 4.05 9.32
N PRO A 42 -13.58 3.06 9.75
CA PRO A 42 -13.75 1.80 9.01
C PRO A 42 -14.11 2.00 7.54
N GLU A 43 -14.97 2.98 7.22
CA GLU A 43 -15.39 3.28 5.85
C GLU A 43 -14.23 3.85 5.02
N GLN A 44 -13.34 4.63 5.64
CA GLN A 44 -12.12 5.09 4.98
C GLN A 44 -11.22 3.89 4.66
N VAL A 45 -11.01 2.99 5.61
CA VAL A 45 -10.18 1.79 5.41
C VAL A 45 -10.78 0.91 4.30
N GLU A 46 -12.07 0.63 4.34
CA GLU A 46 -12.78 -0.17 3.33
C GLU A 46 -12.68 0.44 1.92
N TYR A 47 -12.90 1.76 1.81
CA TYR A 47 -12.78 2.45 0.54
C TYR A 47 -11.38 2.35 -0.07
N HIS A 48 -10.32 2.52 0.74
CA HIS A 48 -8.94 2.44 0.25
C HIS A 48 -8.49 1.02 -0.02
N TYR A 49 -8.94 0.06 0.80
CA TYR A 49 -8.77 -1.35 0.56
C TYR A 49 -9.36 -1.74 -0.81
N LYS A 50 -10.57 -1.27 -1.15
CA LYS A 50 -11.15 -1.48 -2.48
C LYS A 50 -10.27 -0.92 -3.60
N LEU A 51 -9.66 0.26 -3.42
CA LEU A 51 -8.76 0.83 -4.42
C LEU A 51 -7.50 -0.03 -4.64
N ILE A 52 -6.97 -0.62 -3.56
CA ILE A 52 -5.83 -1.54 -3.60
C ILE A 52 -6.18 -2.81 -4.37
N VAL A 53 -7.36 -3.39 -4.11
CA VAL A 53 -7.87 -4.55 -4.86
C VAL A 53 -8.08 -4.21 -6.33
N ASP A 54 -8.74 -3.08 -6.63
CA ASP A 54 -9.01 -2.65 -8.02
C ASP A 54 -7.70 -2.39 -8.80
N LYS A 55 -6.60 -2.08 -8.11
CA LYS A 55 -5.26 -1.90 -8.69
C LYS A 55 -4.52 -3.23 -8.91
N GLY A 56 -4.96 -4.32 -8.29
CA GLY A 56 -4.33 -5.64 -8.39
C GLY A 56 -3.06 -5.80 -7.55
N TRP A 57 -2.89 -5.00 -6.50
CA TRP A 57 -1.74 -5.10 -5.59
C TRP A 57 -1.88 -6.19 -4.53
N ILE A 58 -3.08 -6.73 -4.37
CA ILE A 58 -3.36 -7.84 -3.46
C ILE A 58 -4.21 -8.88 -4.17
N ASP A 59 -4.11 -10.09 -3.66
CA ASP A 59 -4.87 -11.24 -4.09
C ASP A 59 -5.94 -11.58 -3.05
N THR A 60 -7.20 -11.56 -3.45
CA THR A 60 -8.34 -11.85 -2.56
C THR A 60 -8.74 -13.33 -2.57
N GLY A 61 -7.97 -14.20 -3.25
CA GLY A 61 -8.33 -15.61 -3.42
C GLY A 61 -9.53 -15.83 -4.35
N GLY A 62 -9.86 -14.84 -5.19
CA GLY A 62 -11.01 -14.88 -6.10
C GLY A 62 -12.34 -14.52 -5.45
N PHE A 63 -12.34 -14.10 -4.18
CA PHE A 63 -13.54 -13.62 -3.51
C PHE A 63 -13.83 -12.16 -3.89
N PRO A 64 -15.09 -11.81 -4.20
CA PRO A 64 -15.46 -10.44 -4.51
C PRO A 64 -15.40 -9.59 -3.25
N VAL A 65 -14.86 -8.37 -3.37
CA VAL A 65 -14.98 -7.35 -2.33
C VAL A 65 -16.44 -6.93 -2.27
N ARG A 66 -17.11 -7.32 -1.19
CA ARG A 66 -18.48 -6.91 -0.87
C ARG A 66 -18.44 -6.04 0.37
N PHE A 67 -19.37 -5.09 0.45
CA PHE A 67 -19.49 -4.24 1.62
C PHE A 67 -19.56 -5.08 2.90
N GLY A 68 -18.65 -4.82 3.83
CA GLY A 68 -18.53 -5.54 5.10
C GLY A 68 -17.78 -6.88 5.05
N TYR A 69 -17.24 -7.32 3.91
CA TYR A 69 -16.40 -8.52 3.87
C TYR A 69 -15.04 -8.25 3.25
N PHE A 70 -14.01 -8.45 4.07
CA PHE A 70 -12.60 -8.33 3.73
C PHE A 70 -12.03 -9.73 3.45
N TYR A 71 -11.29 -9.88 2.34
CA TYR A 71 -10.62 -11.14 1.97
C TYR A 71 -9.20 -10.88 1.51
N PHE A 72 -8.21 -11.41 2.22
CA PHE A 72 -6.81 -11.25 1.85
C PHE A 72 -6.11 -12.61 1.84
N ARG A 73 -5.50 -12.96 0.70
CA ARG A 73 -4.67 -14.15 0.55
C ARG A 73 -3.19 -13.80 0.61
N ALA A 74 -2.76 -12.84 -0.20
CA ALA A 74 -1.37 -12.42 -0.31
C ALA A 74 -1.26 -11.05 -0.98
N LEU A 75 -0.09 -10.44 -0.87
CA LEU A 75 0.35 -9.39 -1.79
C LEU A 75 0.66 -10.00 -3.16
N THR A 76 0.47 -9.24 -4.23
CA THR A 76 1.03 -9.59 -5.55
C THR A 76 2.48 -9.13 -5.64
N ASP A 77 3.20 -9.53 -6.68
CA ASP A 77 4.56 -9.05 -6.96
C ASP A 77 4.59 -7.51 -7.00
N GLU A 78 3.64 -6.89 -7.70
CA GLU A 78 3.50 -5.43 -7.74
C GLU A 78 3.12 -4.82 -6.38
N GLY A 79 2.41 -5.57 -5.54
CA GLY A 79 2.09 -5.19 -4.16
C GLY A 79 3.34 -5.12 -3.28
N HIS A 80 4.22 -6.12 -3.36
CA HIS A 80 5.51 -6.12 -2.67
C HIS A 80 6.40 -4.97 -3.15
N ASP A 81 6.48 -4.78 -4.46
CA ASP A 81 7.21 -3.68 -5.10
C ASP A 81 6.77 -2.31 -4.58
N PHE A 82 5.46 -2.11 -4.39
CA PHE A 82 4.93 -0.90 -3.80
C PHE A 82 5.33 -0.78 -2.33
N VAL A 83 5.11 -1.82 -1.52
CA VAL A 83 5.43 -1.82 -0.09
C VAL A 83 6.90 -1.49 0.14
N ASP A 84 7.81 -2.14 -0.56
CA ASP A 84 9.25 -1.91 -0.42
C ASP A 84 9.65 -0.49 -0.84
N SER A 85 8.98 0.08 -1.85
CA SER A 85 9.24 1.46 -2.26
C SER A 85 8.83 2.49 -1.20
N VAL A 86 7.84 2.19 -0.35
CA VAL A 86 7.30 3.14 0.64
C VAL A 86 7.63 2.78 2.10
N ARG A 87 8.39 1.70 2.33
CA ARG A 87 8.73 1.22 3.67
C ARG A 87 9.58 2.22 4.44
N ASP A 88 10.63 2.75 3.80
CA ASP A 88 11.54 3.70 4.41
C ASP A 88 10.85 5.06 4.63
N GLU A 89 10.88 5.56 5.88
CA GLU A 89 10.21 6.80 6.26
C GLU A 89 10.82 8.04 5.58
N GLU A 90 12.14 8.05 5.34
CA GLU A 90 12.80 9.16 4.66
C GLU A 90 12.40 9.18 3.18
N VAL A 91 12.45 8.03 2.51
CA VAL A 91 11.99 7.87 1.11
C VAL A 91 10.52 8.23 0.97
N TRP A 92 9.67 7.80 1.91
CA TRP A 92 8.25 8.14 1.91
C TRP A 92 8.01 9.65 2.09
N ALA A 93 8.71 10.29 3.04
CA ALA A 93 8.61 11.73 3.25
C ALA A 93 9.03 12.51 1.99
N MET A 94 10.14 12.13 1.36
CA MET A 94 10.59 12.72 0.09
C MET A 94 9.57 12.53 -1.03
N THR A 95 8.99 11.33 -1.13
CA THR A 95 7.95 10.98 -2.12
C THR A 95 6.72 11.87 -1.97
N ARG A 96 6.20 12.00 -0.75
CA ARG A 96 5.06 12.85 -0.43
C ARG A 96 5.33 14.31 -0.75
N ASP A 97 6.50 14.81 -0.39
CA ASP A 97 6.87 16.21 -0.65
C ASP A 97 7.09 16.49 -2.13
N GLY A 98 7.68 15.54 -2.88
CA GLY A 98 7.80 15.60 -4.33
C GLY A 98 6.45 15.67 -5.03
N ALA A 99 5.53 14.78 -4.66
CA ALA A 99 4.18 14.75 -5.22
C ALA A 99 3.37 16.03 -4.87
N LYS A 100 3.53 16.58 -3.67
CA LYS A 100 2.93 17.86 -3.28
C LYS A 100 3.42 19.00 -4.19
N LYS A 101 4.73 19.05 -4.45
CA LYS A 101 5.35 20.05 -5.35
C LYS A 101 4.89 19.89 -6.80
N ALA A 102 4.66 18.67 -7.26
CA ALA A 102 4.17 18.38 -8.61
C ALA A 102 2.67 18.68 -8.80
N GLY A 103 1.91 18.93 -7.73
CA GLY A 103 0.47 19.20 -7.77
C GLY A 103 -0.38 18.00 -8.22
N THR A 104 0.24 16.84 -8.43
CA THR A 104 -0.39 15.59 -8.89
C THR A 104 -0.05 14.46 -7.93
N PHE A 105 -1.05 13.65 -7.61
CA PHE A 105 -0.97 12.63 -6.57
C PHE A 105 -1.58 11.32 -7.09
N THR A 106 -0.97 10.70 -8.11
CA THR A 106 -1.38 9.38 -8.63
C THR A 106 -0.58 8.26 -7.96
N LEU A 107 -1.19 7.07 -7.84
CA LEU A 107 -0.53 5.88 -7.27
C LEU A 107 0.75 5.53 -8.04
N ASP A 108 0.68 5.62 -9.36
CA ASP A 108 1.78 5.34 -10.27
C ASP A 108 2.94 6.33 -10.09
N LEU A 109 2.66 7.63 -10.00
CA LEU A 109 3.68 8.66 -9.80
C LEU A 109 4.39 8.49 -8.46
N LEU A 110 3.69 8.10 -7.40
CA LEU A 110 4.29 7.89 -6.09
C LEU A 110 5.23 6.69 -6.09
N GLY A 111 4.82 5.57 -6.71
CA GLY A 111 5.71 4.42 -6.89
C GLY A 111 6.96 4.78 -7.70
N GLN A 112 6.81 5.58 -8.76
CA GLN A 112 7.95 6.04 -9.56
C GLN A 112 8.90 6.96 -8.78
N LEU A 113 8.36 7.91 -8.01
CA LEU A 113 9.15 8.80 -7.17
C LEU A 113 9.90 8.04 -6.07
N ALA A 114 9.20 7.12 -5.39
CA ALA A 114 9.78 6.27 -4.37
C ALA A 114 10.94 5.43 -4.92
N LYS A 115 10.73 4.74 -6.05
CA LYS A 115 11.79 3.99 -6.75
C LYS A 115 12.95 4.90 -7.17
N GLY A 116 12.66 6.10 -7.67
CA GLY A 116 13.68 7.08 -8.06
C GLY A 116 14.53 7.59 -6.88
N PHE A 117 13.92 7.83 -5.71
CA PHE A 117 14.65 8.21 -4.50
C PHE A 117 15.47 7.06 -3.94
N ALA A 118 14.94 5.83 -3.94
CA ALA A 118 15.68 4.64 -3.54
C ALA A 118 16.93 4.45 -4.41
N LYS A 119 16.83 4.61 -5.74
CA LYS A 119 17.98 4.57 -6.66
C LYS A 119 19.07 5.58 -6.28
N LYS A 120 18.69 6.85 -6.02
CA LYS A 120 19.65 7.87 -5.58
C LYS A 120 20.34 7.52 -4.26
N GLN A 121 19.62 6.91 -3.32
CA GLN A 121 20.22 6.45 -2.08
C GLN A 121 21.18 5.29 -2.33
N ILE A 122 20.83 4.32 -3.19
CA ILE A 122 21.72 3.21 -3.55
C ILE A 122 23.00 3.74 -4.20
N GLU A 123 22.90 4.64 -5.16
CA GLU A 123 24.06 5.28 -5.81
C GLU A 123 24.97 5.94 -4.77
N LYS A 124 24.39 6.72 -3.84
CA LYS A 124 25.14 7.38 -2.76
C LYS A 124 25.87 6.40 -1.84
N HIS A 125 25.29 5.23 -1.55
CA HIS A 125 25.84 4.25 -0.61
C HIS A 125 26.79 3.24 -1.26
N THR A 126 26.56 2.90 -2.53
CA THR A 126 27.29 1.83 -3.23
C THR A 126 28.25 2.35 -4.29
N GLY A 127 28.09 3.60 -4.76
CA GLY A 127 28.80 4.15 -5.90
C GLY A 127 28.35 3.58 -7.26
N ILE A 128 27.27 2.78 -7.29
CA ILE A 128 26.72 2.16 -8.50
C ILE A 128 25.49 2.94 -8.98
N GLU A 129 25.53 3.43 -10.22
CA GLU A 129 24.40 4.10 -10.88
C GLU A 129 23.44 3.04 -11.47
N LEU A 130 22.14 3.17 -11.18
CA LEU A 130 21.07 2.19 -11.51
C LEU A 130 19.95 2.74 -12.39
#